data_AF-A0A6V7Q9L7-F1
#
_entry.id   AF-A0A6V7Q9L7-F1
#
_cell.length_a   1.000
_cell.length_b   1.000
_cell.length_c   1.000
_cell.angle_alpha   90.00
_cell.angle_beta   90.00
_cell.angle_gamma   90.00
#
_symmetry.space_group_name_H-M   'P 1'
#
loop_
_entity.id
_entity.type
_entity.pdbx_description
1 polymer ?
#
loop_
_entity_poly.entity_id
_entity_poly.type
_entity_poly.pdbx_seq_one_letter_code
_entity_poly.pdbx_strand_id
1 'polypeptide(L)'
;MAAETEYLEITLWMSEDGGTVVYADADGDFVETLFSFLTMPLGKIVSLLSPNAAGGPQQPPALGCMGNLHGSARRLGKQGWLRTAACQSMLLSPAALRRRPASS
;
A
#
# COMPACT_ATOMS: atom_id res chain seq x y z
N MET A 1 -29.92 13.22 7.16
CA MET A 1 -28.77 12.88 8.02
C MET A 1 -27.55 13.30 7.23
N ALA A 2 -26.94 14.44 7.56
CA ALA A 2 -25.71 14.85 6.88
C ALA A 2 -24.63 13.83 7.26
N ALA A 3 -23.96 13.24 6.27
CA ALA A 3 -22.81 12.39 6.55
C ALA A 3 -21.71 13.30 7.07
N GLU A 4 -21.36 13.15 8.35
CA GLU A 4 -20.18 13.77 8.93
C GLU A 4 -18.97 13.06 8.31
N THR A 5 -18.18 13.80 7.53
CA THR A 5 -16.98 13.26 6.88
C THR A 5 -15.79 13.54 7.75
N GLU A 6 -15.16 12.49 8.25
CA GLU A 6 -13.89 12.60 8.96
C GLU A 6 -12.75 12.75 7.95
N TYR A 7 -11.82 13.66 8.25
CA TYR A 7 -10.65 13.93 7.43
C TYR A 7 -9.41 13.61 8.23
N LEU A 8 -8.41 13.06 7.54
CA LEU A 8 -7.07 12.90 8.08
C LEU A 8 -6.21 14.05 7.59
N GLU A 9 -5.54 14.73 8.51
CA GLU A 9 -4.64 15.84 8.19
C GLU A 9 -3.18 15.37 8.15
N ILE A 10 -2.42 15.92 7.21
CA ILE A 10 -0.98 15.71 7.09
C ILE A 10 -0.33 17.02 6.68
N THR A 11 0.70 17.45 7.42
CA THR A 11 1.48 18.63 7.11
C THR A 11 2.77 18.22 6.41
N LEU A 12 2.97 18.73 5.19
CA LEU A 12 4.16 18.44 4.40
C LEU A 12 5.10 19.64 4.42
N TRP A 13 6.37 19.38 4.71
CA TRP A 13 7.45 20.35 4.64
C TRP A 13 8.26 20.08 3.38
N MET A 14 8.41 21.11 2.56
CA MET A 14 9.13 21.03 1.30
C MET A 14 10.55 21.59 1.45
N SER A 15 11.44 21.15 0.58
CA SER A 15 12.76 21.77 0.41
C SER A 15 12.62 23.23 -0.03
N GLU A 16 13.65 24.05 0.19
CA GLU A 16 13.62 25.48 -0.15
C GLU A 16 13.43 25.73 -1.66
N ASP A 17 13.91 24.80 -2.49
CA ASP A 17 13.68 24.79 -3.95
C ASP A 17 12.28 24.25 -4.35
N GLY A 18 11.48 23.79 -3.39
CA GLY A 18 10.08 23.37 -3.57
C GLY A 18 9.89 22.03 -4.31
N GLY A 19 10.96 21.37 -4.73
CA GLY A 19 10.90 20.17 -5.56
C GLY A 19 10.67 18.86 -4.79
N THR A 20 10.96 18.84 -3.49
CA THR A 20 10.96 17.59 -2.70
C THR A 20 10.32 17.78 -1.33
N VAL A 21 9.52 16.80 -0.90
CA VAL A 21 9.04 16.73 0.49
C VAL A 21 10.17 16.19 1.37
N VAL A 22 10.60 16.98 2.36
CA VAL A 22 11.71 16.63 3.26
C VAL A 22 11.22 16.08 4.60
N TYR A 23 10.02 16.46 5.01
CA TYR A 23 9.41 15.99 6.26
C TYR A 23 7.89 16.00 6.13
N ALA A 24 7.24 15.06 6.81
CA ALA A 24 5.80 14.94 6.87
C ALA A 24 5.39 14.72 8.33
N ASP A 25 4.58 15.63 8.86
CA ASP A 25 3.98 15.53 10.19
C ASP A 25 2.54 15.04 10.05
N ALA A 26 2.18 14.02 10.83
CA ALA A 26 0.88 13.38 10.72
C ALA A 26 0.43 12.85 12.09
N ASP A 27 -0.87 12.98 12.35
CA ASP A 27 -1.48 12.42 13.55
C ASP A 27 -1.52 10.89 13.52
N GLY A 28 -1.67 10.31 14.71
CA GLY A 28 -1.73 8.85 14.90
C GLY A 28 -2.77 8.19 14.01
N ASP A 29 -3.95 8.81 13.87
CA ASP A 29 -5.05 8.29 13.06
C ASP A 29 -4.69 8.15 11.58
N PHE A 30 -3.88 9.07 11.04
CA PHE A 30 -3.38 8.98 9.67
C PHE A 30 -2.44 7.78 9.52
N VAL A 31 -1.50 7.62 10.47
CA VAL A 31 -0.52 6.54 10.45
C VAL A 31 -1.20 5.18 10.61
N GLU A 32 -2.15 5.05 11.54
CA GLU A 32 -2.93 3.82 11.72
C GLU A 32 -3.77 3.50 10.48
N THR A 33 -4.41 4.50 9.88
CA THR A 33 -5.17 4.30 8.64
C THR A 33 -4.26 3.86 7.50
N LEU A 34 -3.10 4.48 7.32
CA LEU A 34 -2.11 4.05 6.33
C LEU A 34 -1.67 2.60 6.57
N PHE A 35 -1.35 2.25 7.81
CA PHE A 35 -0.93 0.89 8.17
C PHE A 35 -2.06 -0.12 8.03
N SER A 36 -3.32 0.26 8.21
CA SER A 36 -4.47 -0.62 7.94
C SER A 36 -4.48 -1.11 6.48
N PHE A 37 -4.12 -0.24 5.52
CA PHE A 37 -4.00 -0.65 4.12
C PHE A 37 -2.79 -1.56 3.86
N LEU A 38 -1.72 -1.43 4.67
CA LEU A 38 -0.51 -2.24 4.55
C LEU A 38 -0.61 -3.60 5.27
N THR A 39 -1.51 -3.73 6.26
CA THR A 39 -1.82 -5.02 6.90
C THR A 39 -2.70 -5.90 6.03
N MET A 40 -3.55 -5.30 5.19
CA MET A 40 -4.21 -6.02 4.11
C MET A 40 -3.16 -6.55 3.12
N PRO A 41 -3.41 -7.71 2.49
CA PRO A 41 -2.53 -8.22 1.46
C PRO A 41 -2.67 -7.36 0.20
N LEU A 42 -2.09 -6.17 0.19
CA LEU A 42 -2.31 -5.13 -0.82
C LEU A 42 -2.05 -5.66 -2.22
N GLY A 43 -0.97 -6.43 -2.41
CA GLY A 43 -0.72 -7.03 -3.71
C GLY A 43 -1.65 -8.20 -4.07
N LYS A 44 -2.34 -8.83 -3.12
CA LYS A 44 -3.45 -9.76 -3.41
C LYS A 44 -4.68 -9.01 -3.90
N ILE A 45 -5.03 -7.88 -3.27
CA ILE A 45 -6.14 -7.03 -3.71
C ILE A 45 -5.87 -6.51 -5.12
N VAL A 46 -4.68 -5.94 -5.36
CA VAL A 46 -4.27 -5.51 -6.70
C VAL A 46 -4.28 -6.66 -7.69
N SER A 47 -3.81 -7.86 -7.33
CA SER A 47 -3.85 -9.02 -8.21
C SER A 47 -5.28 -9.48 -8.55
N LEU A 48 -6.22 -9.43 -7.61
CA LEU A 48 -7.62 -9.80 -7.82
C LEU A 48 -8.36 -8.77 -8.68
N LEU A 49 -8.03 -7.50 -8.49
CA LEU A 49 -8.65 -6.38 -9.19
C LEU A 49 -7.91 -6.01 -10.49
N SER A 50 -6.83 -6.73 -10.85
CA SER A 50 -6.12 -6.56 -12.12
C SER A 50 -6.84 -7.34 -13.22
N PRO A 51 -6.99 -6.77 -14.44
CA PRO A 51 -7.79 -7.38 -15.51
C PRO A 51 -7.13 -8.65 -16.07
N ASN A 52 -5.81 -8.78 -15.87
CA ASN A 52 -5.02 -9.93 -16.29
C ASN A 52 -5.38 -11.22 -15.52
N ALA A 53 -6.08 -11.15 -14.40
CA ALA A 53 -6.55 -12.33 -13.67
C ALA A 53 -7.80 -12.97 -14.30
N ALA A 54 -8.51 -12.26 -15.18
CA ALA A 54 -9.81 -12.68 -15.73
C ALA A 54 -9.87 -12.74 -17.27
N GLY A 55 -8.73 -12.64 -17.97
CA GLY A 55 -8.69 -12.76 -19.44
C GLY A 55 -9.41 -11.64 -20.21
N GLY A 56 -9.67 -10.49 -19.56
CA GLY A 56 -10.35 -9.33 -20.16
C GLY A 56 -9.41 -8.37 -20.91
N PRO A 57 -9.95 -7.37 -21.63
CA PRO A 57 -9.17 -6.42 -22.43
C PRO A 57 -8.09 -5.69 -21.61
N GLN A 58 -7.00 -5.33 -22.28
CA GLN A 58 -5.71 -4.83 -21.76
C GLN A 58 -5.76 -3.46 -21.05
N GLN A 59 -6.92 -3.02 -20.55
CA GLN A 59 -7.05 -1.78 -19.79
C GLN A 59 -7.09 -2.10 -18.29
N PRO A 60 -6.07 -1.72 -17.50
CA PRO A 60 -6.11 -1.89 -16.06
C PRO A 60 -7.36 -1.19 -15.52
N PRO A 61 -8.19 -1.85 -14.68
CA PRO A 61 -9.14 -1.15 -13.85
C PRO A 61 -8.36 -0.06 -13.14
N ALA A 62 -8.90 1.15 -13.14
CA ALA A 62 -8.32 2.23 -12.38
C ALA A 62 -8.42 1.86 -10.90
N LEU A 63 -7.40 1.17 -10.38
CA LEU A 63 -7.22 0.87 -8.95
C LEU A 63 -7.06 2.15 -8.11
N GLY A 64 -7.21 3.33 -8.74
CA GLY A 64 -7.12 4.64 -8.15
C GLY A 64 -5.86 4.80 -7.29
N CYS A 65 -6.06 5.33 -6.10
CA CYS A 65 -5.02 5.49 -5.10
C CYS A 65 -4.43 4.17 -4.60
N MET A 66 -5.17 3.06 -4.62
CA MET A 66 -4.65 1.75 -4.21
C MET A 66 -3.61 1.20 -5.20
N GLY A 67 -3.81 1.45 -6.50
CA GLY A 67 -2.80 1.15 -7.52
C GLY A 67 -1.51 1.93 -7.29
N ASN A 68 -1.63 3.22 -6.96
CA ASN A 68 -0.49 4.08 -6.63
C ASN A 68 0.25 3.60 -5.38
N LEU A 69 -0.49 3.24 -4.32
CA LEU A 69 0.08 2.74 -3.06
C LEU A 69 0.86 1.44 -3.27
N HIS A 70 0.31 0.48 -4.01
CA HIS A 70 1.00 -0.76 -4.36
C HIS A 70 2.25 -0.52 -5.24
N GLY A 71 2.17 0.42 -6.18
CA GLY A 71 3.33 0.85 -6.98
C GLY A 71 4.44 1.46 -6.11
N SER A 72 4.07 2.30 -5.13
CA SER A 72 4.99 2.87 -4.15
C SER A 72 5.61 1.80 -3.25
N ALA A 73 4.84 0.85 -2.73
CA ALA A 73 5.36 -0.27 -1.93
C ALA A 73 6.39 -1.11 -2.70
N ARG A 74 6.19 -1.29 -4.02
CA ARG A 74 7.15 -1.97 -4.89
C ARG A 74 8.45 -1.17 -5.06
N ARG A 75 8.35 0.14 -5.27
CA ARG A 75 9.53 1.03 -5.40
C ARG A 75 10.31 1.13 -4.10
N LEU A 76 9.61 1.23 -2.97
CA LEU A 76 10.18 1.33 -1.63
C LEU A 76 11.18 0.20 -1.34
N GLY A 77 10.80 -1.03 -1.65
CA GLY A 77 11.69 -2.18 -1.49
C GLY A 77 12.86 -2.19 -2.49
N LYS A 78 12.67 -1.74 -3.73
CA LYS A 78 13.77 -1.61 -4.71
C LYS A 78 14.82 -0.59 -4.28
N GLN A 79 14.40 0.47 -3.59
CA GLN A 79 15.28 1.53 -3.08
C GLN A 79 15.94 1.17 -1.75
N GLY A 80 15.65 0.00 -1.18
CA GLY A 80 16.24 -0.45 0.08
C GLY A 80 15.68 0.27 1.32
N TRP A 81 14.55 0.97 1.20
CA TRP A 81 13.92 1.68 2.33
C TRP A 81 13.10 0.77 3.24
N LEU A 82 13.01 -0.53 2.90
CA LEU A 82 12.42 -1.55 3.75
C LEU A 82 13.52 -2.26 4.54
N ARG A 83 13.27 -2.47 5.84
CA ARG A 83 14.21 -3.13 6.77
C ARG A 83 14.68 -4.50 6.29
N THR A 84 13.82 -5.26 5.61
CA THR A 84 14.14 -6.59 5.07
C THR A 84 13.42 -6.85 3.74
N ALA A 85 13.95 -7.77 2.93
CA ALA A 85 13.26 -8.29 1.75
C ALA A 85 11.92 -8.97 2.11
N ALA A 86 11.82 -9.55 3.31
CA ALA A 86 10.59 -10.16 3.81
C ALA A 86 9.47 -9.12 4.00
N CYS A 87 9.79 -7.90 4.47
CA CYS A 87 8.81 -6.80 4.56
C CYS A 87 8.22 -6.48 3.18
N GLN A 88 9.06 -6.46 2.13
CA GLN A 88 8.58 -6.21 0.76
C GLN A 88 7.67 -7.34 0.29
N SER A 89 8.07 -8.59 0.52
CA SER A 89 7.25 -9.75 0.17
C SER A 89 5.91 -9.72 0.90
N MET A 90 5.89 -9.39 2.18
CA MET A 90 4.65 -9.30 2.96
C MET A 90 3.68 -8.23 2.42
N LEU A 91 4.20 -7.07 2.00
CA LEU A 91 3.39 -5.99 1.42
C LEU A 91 2.87 -6.32 0.02
N LEU A 92 3.69 -6.97 -0.82
CA LEU A 92 3.37 -7.24 -2.23
C LEU A 92 2.66 -8.59 -2.45
N SER A 93 2.92 -9.57 -1.61
CA SER A 93 2.36 -10.91 -1.72
C SER A 93 2.60 -11.65 -0.41
N PRO A 94 1.77 -11.41 0.62
CA PRO A 94 1.93 -12.14 1.86
C PRO A 94 1.74 -13.61 1.55
N ALA A 95 2.72 -14.41 1.96
CA ALA A 95 2.55 -15.85 1.96
C ALA A 95 1.32 -16.12 2.81
N ALA A 96 0.24 -16.59 2.20
CA ALA A 96 -0.87 -17.15 2.95
C ALA A 96 -0.22 -18.11 3.94
N LEU A 97 -0.50 -17.93 5.23
CA LEU A 97 -0.05 -18.81 6.29
C LEU A 97 -0.41 -20.23 5.82
N ARG A 98 0.53 -20.93 5.19
CA ARG A 98 0.32 -22.31 4.78
C ARG A 98 0.14 -23.00 6.12
N ARG A 99 -1.09 -23.37 6.47
CA ARG A 99 -1.34 -24.29 7.58
C ARG A 99 -0.37 -25.42 7.32
N ARG A 100 0.64 -25.56 8.18
CA ARG A 100 1.52 -26.73 8.14
C ARG A 100 0.56 -27.91 8.11
N PRO A 101 0.60 -28.79 7.10
CA PRO A 101 -0.16 -30.01 7.18
C PRO A 101 0.23 -30.65 8.51
N ALA A 102 -0.76 -30.98 9.33
CA ALA A 102 -0.52 -31.70 10.57
C ALA A 102 0.27 -32.95 10.18
N SER A 103 1.49 -33.05 10.68
CA SER A 103 2.28 -34.27 10.58
C SER A 103 1.54 -35.31 11.42
N SER A 104 0.80 -36.19 10.75
CA SER A 104 0.43 -37.49 11.29
C SER A 104 1.64 -38.41 11.30
#